data_AF-A0A257M2I0-F1
#
_entry.id   AF-A0A257M2I0-F1
#
_cell.length_a   1.000
_cell.length_b   1.000
_cell.length_c   1.000
_cell.angle_alpha   90.00
_cell.angle_beta   90.00
_cell.angle_gamma   90.00
#
_symmetry.space_group_name_H-M   'P 1'
#
loop_
_entity.id
_entity.type
_entity.pdbx_description
1 polymer ?
#
loop_
_entity_poly.entity_id
_entity_poly.type
_entity_poly.pdbx_seq_one_letter_code
_entity_poly.pdbx_strand_id
1 'polypeptide(L)'
;MGFLIYGIGALGSLACFVLVLIKMFKTEKPLMGILGILSCGIWAYIWGWMNSTKHGLKQIMLGWTVAIVLCVVGSLMSGAKMVKAIEEQQKALPSSAPAR
;
A
#
# COMPACT_ATOMS: atom_id res chain seq x y z
N MET A 1 4.54 -15.96 -7.05
CA MET A 1 5.35 -14.74 -7.30
C MET A 1 4.75 -13.46 -6.71
N GLY A 2 3.44 -13.16 -6.88
CA GLY A 2 2.84 -11.92 -6.35
C GLY A 2 2.94 -11.71 -4.83
N PHE A 3 2.84 -12.79 -4.04
CA PHE A 3 2.89 -12.72 -2.56
C PHE A 3 4.25 -12.26 -2.00
N LEU A 4 5.36 -12.64 -2.64
CA LEU A 4 6.71 -12.20 -2.25
C LEU A 4 6.92 -10.70 -2.53
N ILE A 5 6.43 -10.22 -3.67
CA ILE A 5 6.51 -8.81 -4.07
C ILE A 5 5.67 -7.95 -3.10
N TYR A 6 4.50 -8.45 -2.72
CA TYR A 6 3.63 -7.80 -1.74
C TYR A 6 4.29 -7.72 -0.35
N GLY A 7 4.94 -8.80 0.12
CA GLY A 7 5.63 -8.82 1.40
C GLY A 7 6.79 -7.82 1.48
N ILE A 8 7.61 -7.74 0.44
CA ILE A 8 8.75 -6.80 0.39
C ILE A 8 8.25 -5.36 0.24
N GLY A 9 7.21 -5.12 -0.56
CA GLY A 9 6.57 -3.81 -0.70
C GLY A 9 5.91 -3.32 0.60
N ALA A 10 5.28 -4.23 1.35
CA ALA A 10 4.70 -3.92 2.65
C ALA A 10 5.76 -3.57 3.70
N LEU A 11 6.87 -4.34 3.77
CA LEU A 11 7.99 -4.01 4.65
C LEU A 11 8.65 -2.67 4.28
N GLY A 12 8.87 -2.42 2.99
CA GLY A 12 9.42 -1.15 2.51
C GLY A 12 8.51 0.04 2.81
N SER A 13 7.20 -0.12 2.64
CA SER A 13 6.18 0.87 2.99
C SER A 13 6.16 1.17 4.48
N LEU A 14 6.24 0.14 5.34
CA LEU A 14 6.29 0.31 6.79
C LEU A 14 7.58 1.02 7.24
N ALA A 15 8.73 0.67 6.66
CA ALA A 15 10.00 1.33 6.97
C ALA A 15 9.97 2.81 6.57
N CYS A 16 9.45 3.15 5.38
CA CYS A 16 9.28 4.53 4.94
C CYS A 16 8.32 5.29 5.88
N PHE A 17 7.22 4.67 6.28
CA PHE A 17 6.27 5.24 7.23
C PHE A 17 6.92 5.58 8.57
N VAL A 18 7.69 4.65 9.14
CA VAL A 18 8.41 4.85 10.41
C VAL A 18 9.44 5.97 10.31
N LEU A 19 10.21 6.05 9.21
CA LEU A 19 11.20 7.11 8.99
C LEU A 19 10.56 8.50 8.90
N VAL A 20 9.43 8.62 8.20
CA VAL A 20 8.66 9.87 8.10
C VAL A 20 8.08 10.24 9.47
N LEU A 21 7.55 9.28 10.22
CA LEU A 21 7.07 9.46 11.59
C LEU A 21 8.15 9.99 12.54
N ILE A 22 9.35 9.40 12.52
CA ILE A 22 10.47 9.84 13.36
C ILE A 22 10.85 11.28 13.03
N LYS A 23 10.92 11.64 11.74
CA LYS A 23 11.19 13.03 11.33
C LYS A 23 10.09 13.97 11.79
N MET A 24 8.83 13.59 11.62
CA MET A 24 7.68 14.39 12.02
C MET A 24 7.68 14.67 13.52
N PHE A 25 7.91 13.66 14.38
CA PHE A 25 8.05 13.85 15.83
C PHE A 25 9.26 14.70 16.24
N LYS A 26 10.34 14.69 15.44
CA LYS A 26 11.52 15.53 15.69
C LYS A 26 11.33 17.00 15.30
N THR A 27 10.38 17.31 14.40
CA THR A 27 10.20 18.68 13.88
C THR A 27 8.91 19.35 14.31
N GLU A 28 7.85 18.59 14.59
CA GLU A 28 6.54 19.13 14.98
C GLU A 28 6.06 18.63 16.34
N LYS A 29 5.05 19.31 16.89
CA LYS A 29 4.46 18.98 18.20
C LYS A 29 3.88 17.55 18.17
N PRO A 30 4.07 16.74 19.24
CA PRO A 30 3.61 15.34 19.31
C PRO A 30 2.12 15.13 19.00
N LEU A 31 1.31 16.18 19.20
CA LEU A 31 -0.12 16.21 18.92
C LEU A 31 -0.46 15.95 17.43
N MET A 32 0.36 16.43 16.49
CA MET A 32 0.20 16.14 15.06
C MET A 32 0.62 14.69 14.72
N GLY A 33 1.53 14.11 15.50
CA GLY A 33 1.93 12.70 15.37
C GLY A 33 0.82 11.74 15.80
N ILE A 34 0.04 12.11 16.83
CA ILE A 34 -1.14 11.35 17.28
C ILE A 34 -2.25 11.37 16.21
N LEU A 35 -2.49 12.49 15.54
CA LEU A 35 -3.37 12.57 14.36
C LEU A 35 -2.88 11.71 13.18
N GLY A 36 -1.56 11.59 13.02
CA GLY A 36 -0.94 10.73 12.01
C GLY A 36 -1.17 9.23 12.22
N ILE A 37 -1.25 8.80 13.48
CA ILE A 37 -1.60 7.43 13.86
C ILE A 37 -3.12 7.21 13.72
N LEU A 38 -3.93 8.20 14.11
CA LEU A 38 -5.40 8.13 14.06
C LEU A 38 -5.95 7.99 12.63
N SER A 39 -5.22 8.45 11.62
CA SER A 39 -5.62 8.46 10.20
C SER A 39 -4.94 7.36 9.36
N CYS A 40 -4.32 6.35 10.00
CA CYS A 40 -3.73 5.19 9.33
C CYS A 40 -2.71 5.57 8.22
N GLY A 41 -1.81 6.50 8.54
CA GLY A 41 -0.66 6.83 7.69
C GLY A 41 -0.92 7.70 6.46
N ILE A 42 -2.17 7.99 6.11
CA ILE A 42 -2.50 8.95 5.04
C ILE A 42 -1.96 10.35 5.40
N TRP A 43 -2.15 10.78 6.65
CA TRP A 43 -1.65 12.07 7.10
C TRP A 43 -0.12 12.15 7.09
N ALA A 44 0.56 11.08 7.53
CA ALA A 44 2.03 11.02 7.48
C ALA A 44 2.54 11.07 6.04
N TYR A 45 1.81 10.47 5.10
CA TYR A 45 2.13 10.55 3.68
C TYR A 45 1.97 11.97 3.12
N ILE A 46 0.87 12.65 3.44
CA ILE A 46 0.62 14.05 3.04
C ILE A 46 1.68 14.98 3.63
N TRP A 47 1.95 14.88 4.93
CA TRP A 47 2.95 15.69 5.61
C TRP A 47 4.35 15.43 5.06
N GLY A 48 4.71 14.16 4.84
CA GLY A 48 5.98 13.77 4.22
C GLY A 48 6.17 14.36 2.83
N TRP A 49 5.11 14.44 2.02
CA TRP A 49 5.13 15.09 0.70
C TRP A 49 5.23 16.61 0.81
N MET A 50 4.45 17.24 1.68
CA MET A 50 4.51 18.69 1.92
C MET A 50 5.89 19.15 2.39
N ASN A 51 6.56 18.35 3.22
CA ASN A 51 7.88 18.64 3.75
C ASN A 51 9.03 17.92 3.01
N SER A 52 8.73 17.29 1.88
CA SER A 52 9.70 16.50 1.09
C SER A 52 10.89 17.34 0.60
N THR A 53 10.61 18.55 0.14
CA THR A 53 11.61 19.51 -0.38
C THR A 53 12.39 20.19 0.74
N LYS A 54 11.78 20.41 1.91
CA LYS A 54 12.42 21.09 3.04
C LYS A 54 13.39 20.21 3.82
N HIS A 55 13.10 18.92 3.95
CA HIS A 55 13.87 18.02 4.82
C HIS A 55 14.61 16.90 4.09
N GLY A 56 14.74 17.00 2.76
CA GLY A 56 15.42 16.00 1.93
C GLY A 56 14.70 14.64 1.91
N LEU A 57 13.42 14.60 2.29
CA LEU A 57 12.63 13.37 2.37
C LEU A 57 12.13 12.90 1.00
N LYS A 58 12.38 13.68 -0.07
CA LYS A 58 11.88 13.41 -1.42
C LYS A 58 12.22 12.01 -1.94
N GLN A 59 13.42 11.51 -1.66
CA GLN A 59 13.84 10.15 -2.05
C GLN A 59 13.07 9.06 -1.28
N ILE A 60 12.83 9.26 0.02
CA ILE A 60 12.05 8.33 0.86
C ILE A 60 10.59 8.33 0.42
N MET A 61 10.00 9.51 0.16
CA MET A 61 8.62 9.63 -0.31
C MET A 61 8.43 8.99 -1.69
N LEU A 62 9.35 9.21 -2.64
CA LEU A 62 9.31 8.55 -3.93
C LEU A 62 9.41 7.02 -3.80
N GLY A 63 10.32 6.52 -2.97
CA GLY A 63 10.43 5.09 -2.69
C GLY A 63 9.14 4.52 -2.08
N TRP A 64 8.50 5.27 -1.18
CA TRP A 64 7.24 4.88 -0.57
C TRP A 64 6.10 4.82 -1.60
N THR A 65 5.98 5.80 -2.50
CA THR A 65 4.98 5.78 -3.58
C THR A 65 5.18 4.60 -4.51
N VAL A 66 6.43 4.33 -4.93
CA VAL A 66 6.75 3.20 -5.82
C VAL A 66 6.41 1.87 -5.15
N ALA A 67 6.69 1.73 -3.84
CA ALA A 67 6.32 0.53 -3.08
C ALA A 67 4.80 0.33 -3.03
N ILE A 68 4.02 1.39 -2.82
CA ILE A 68 2.55 1.32 -2.85
C ILE A 68 2.05 0.90 -4.22
N VAL A 69 2.59 1.50 -5.29
CA VAL A 69 2.21 1.16 -6.67
C VAL A 69 2.54 -0.29 -7.00
N LEU A 70 3.72 -0.79 -6.61
CA LEU A 70 4.09 -2.19 -6.80
C LEU A 70 3.17 -3.16 -6.04
N CYS A 71 2.76 -2.82 -4.82
CA CYS A 71 1.77 -3.60 -4.07
C CYS A 71 0.41 -3.63 -4.79
N VAL A 72 -0.08 -2.49 -5.28
CA VAL A 72 -1.36 -2.41 -5.99
C VAL A 72 -1.33 -3.23 -7.28
N VAL A 73 -0.26 -3.08 -8.09
CA VAL A 73 -0.08 -3.83 -9.34
C VAL A 73 0.04 -5.34 -9.07
N GLY A 74 0.79 -5.73 -8.03
CA GLY A 74 0.91 -7.13 -7.62
C GLY A 74 -0.43 -7.74 -7.21
N SER A 75 -1.25 -7.01 -6.45
CA SER A 75 -2.59 -7.43 -6.04
C SER A 75 -3.56 -7.53 -7.22
N LEU A 76 -3.54 -6.56 -8.14
CA LEU A 76 -4.37 -6.57 -9.35
C LEU A 76 -4.04 -7.77 -10.26
N MET A 77 -2.75 -8.06 -10.48
CA MET A 77 -2.35 -9.22 -11.27
C MET A 77 -2.74 -10.54 -10.60
N SER A 78 -2.64 -10.63 -9.27
CA SER A 78 -3.05 -11.82 -8.53
C SER A 78 -4.56 -12.03 -8.56
N GLY A 79 -5.34 -10.95 -8.39
CA GLY A 79 -6.81 -10.98 -8.49
C GLY A 79 -7.27 -11.38 -9.89
N ALA A 80 -6.68 -10.82 -10.94
CA ALA A 80 -7.01 -11.16 -12.33
C ALA A 80 -6.75 -12.63 -12.67
N LYS A 81 -5.68 -13.23 -12.13
CA LYS A 81 -5.43 -14.67 -12.30
C LYS A 81 -6.48 -15.54 -11.60
N MET A 82 -6.92 -15.15 -10.42
CA MET A 82 -7.97 -15.85 -9.69
C MET A 82 -9.32 -15.75 -10.44
N VAL A 83 -9.67 -14.58 -10.97
CA VAL A 83 -10.92 -14.40 -11.75
C VAL A 83 -10.95 -15.31 -12.97
N LYS A 84 -9.84 -15.41 -13.72
CA LYS A 84 -9.75 -16.34 -14.85
C LYS A 84 -9.88 -17.80 -14.43
N ALA A 85 -9.27 -18.18 -13.30
CA ALA A 85 -9.42 -19.52 -12.76
C ALA A 85 -10.87 -19.82 -12.34
N ILE A 86 -11.60 -18.84 -11.77
CA ILE A 86 -13.03 -18.97 -11.43
C ILE A 86 -13.87 -19.09 -12.69
N GLU A 87 -13.57 -18.33 -13.75
CA GLU A 87 -14.29 -18.40 -15.04
C GLU A 87 -14.12 -19.77 -15.70
N GLU A 88 -12.91 -20.34 -15.67
CA GLU A 88 -12.65 -21.71 -16.14
C GLU A 88 -13.38 -22.75 -15.28
N GLN A 89 -13.41 -22.61 -13.96
CA GLN A 89 -14.17 -23.50 -13.07
C GLN A 89 -15.69 -23.38 -13.29
N GLN A 90 -16.21 -22.17 -13.49
CA GLN A 90 -17.63 -21.94 -13.76
C GLN A 90 -18.06 -22.49 -15.12
N LYS A 91 -17.18 -22.44 -16.11
CA LYS A 91 -17.43 -23.01 -17.44
C LYS A 91 -17.30 -24.55 -17.46
N ALA A 92 -16.47 -25.10 -16.57
CA ALA A 92 -16.31 -26.55 -16.39
C ALA A 92 -17.42 -27.16 -15.53
N LEU A 93 -18.07 -26.37 -14.67
CA LEU A 93 -19.29 -26.80 -13.98
C LEU A 93 -20.44 -26.85 -14.99
N PRO A 94 -21.15 -27.99 -15.14
CA PRO A 94 -22.38 -28.00 -15.91
C PRO A 94 -23.32 -27.01 -15.26
N SER A 95 -23.93 -26.14 -16.07
CA SER A 95 -24.94 -25.16 -15.69
C SER A 95 -25.98 -25.79 -14.76
N SER A 96 -25.72 -25.82 -13.46
CA SER A 96 -26.71 -26.12 -12.44
C SER A 96 -27.50 -24.84 -12.20
N ALA A 97 -28.15 -24.37 -13.27
CA ALA A 97 -29.42 -23.72 -13.07
C ALA A 97 -30.30 -24.75 -12.36
N PRO A 98 -30.81 -24.49 -11.15
CA PRO A 98 -32.04 -25.16 -10.78
C PRO A 98 -33.07 -24.77 -11.84
N ALA A 99 -33.36 -25.71 -12.75
CA ALA A 99 -34.61 -25.64 -13.49
C ALA A 99 -35.71 -25.85 -12.46
N ARG A 100 -36.26 -24.73 -11.95
CA ARG A 100 -37.28 -24.63 -10.89
C ARG A 100 -36.72 -24.49 -9.47
#